data_AF-A0A922FWC2-F1
#
_entry.id   AF-A0A922FWC2-F1
#
_cell.length_a   1.000
_cell.length_b   1.000
_cell.length_c   1.000
_cell.angle_alpha   90.00
_cell.angle_beta   90.00
_cell.angle_gamma   90.00
#
_symmetry.space_group_name_H-M   'P 1'
#
loop_
_entity.id
_entity.type
_entity.pdbx_description
1 polymer ?
#
loop_
_entity_poly.entity_id
_entity_poly.type
_entity_poly.pdbx_seq_one_letter_code
_entity_poly.pdbx_strand_id
1 'polypeptide(L)' 'MERADLLNAKRKLQKMKTIRSTARQRNVDTLRSIIPGCEEVDLETLFLKTMEHIIKLELQVHILKSLTDFYGA' A
#
# COMPACT_ATOMS: atom_id res chain seq x y z
N MET A 1 -33.67 20.99 14.14
CA MET A 1 -32.91 20.00 13.36
C MET A 1 -33.57 18.65 13.58
N GLU A 2 -34.15 18.06 12.53
CA GLU A 2 -35.12 16.96 12.64
C GLU A 2 -34.43 15.62 12.92
N ARG A 3 -35.09 14.71 13.65
CA ARG A 3 -34.55 13.37 14.00
C ARG A 3 -34.15 12.56 12.76
N ALA A 4 -34.80 12.83 11.62
CA ALA A 4 -34.49 12.23 10.32
C ALA A 4 -33.13 12.69 9.76
N ASP A 5 -32.77 13.96 9.95
CA ASP A 5 -31.48 14.52 9.49
C ASP A 5 -30.30 13.88 10.22
N LEU A 6 -30.44 13.73 11.55
CA LEU A 6 -29.46 13.05 12.40
C LEU A 6 -29.26 11.58 12.01
N LEU A 7 -30.34 10.88 11.66
CA LEU A 7 -30.27 9.49 11.21
C LEU A 7 -29.58 9.38 9.84
N ASN A 8 -29.90 10.27 8.90
CA ASN A 8 -29.27 10.32 7.57
C ASN A 8 -27.77 10.69 7.66
N ALA A 9 -27.40 11.63 8.52
CA ALA A 9 -26.01 11.96 8.78
C ALA A 9 -25.21 10.75 9.33
N LYS A 10 -25.77 10.03 10.31
CA LYS A 10 -25.15 8.80 10.86
C LYS A 10 -24.98 7.72 9.79
N ARG A 11 -25.99 7.48 8.95
CA ARG A 11 -25.91 6.52 7.83
C ARG A 11 -24.82 6.91 6.82
N LYS A 12 -24.71 8.19 6.48
CA LYS A 12 -23.67 8.71 5.57
C LYS A 12 -22.27 8.49 6.13
N LEU A 13 -22.05 8.79 7.41
CA LEU A 13 -20.78 8.55 8.10
C LEU A 13 -20.40 7.06 8.12
N GLN A 14 -21.36 6.19 8.43
CA GLN A 14 -21.12 4.74 8.44
C GLN A 14 -20.74 4.23 7.05
N LYS A 15 -21.44 4.68 6.00
CA LYS A 15 -21.13 4.35 4.59
C LYS A 15 -19.71 4.79 4.21
N MET A 16 -19.30 6.01 4.60
CA MET A 16 -17.94 6.51 4.35
C MET A 16 -16.87 5.69 5.08
N LYS A 17 -17.15 5.26 6.32
CA LYS A 17 -16.23 4.41 7.10
C LYS A 17 -16.03 3.05 6.43
N THR A 18 -17.09 2.43 5.94
CA THR A 18 -17.02 1.16 5.19
C THR A 18 -16.26 1.34 3.87
N ILE A 19 -16.52 2.40 3.12
CA ILE A 19 -15.76 2.69 1.88
C ILE A 19 -14.26 2.81 2.20
N ARG A 20 -13.90 3.56 3.25
CA ARG A 20 -12.50 3.70 3.67
C ARG A 20 -11.86 2.38 4.08
N SER A 21 -12.56 1.51 4.81
CA SER A 21 -12.03 0.20 5.18
C SER A 21 -11.84 -0.70 3.96
N THR A 22 -12.76 -0.68 3.01
CA THR A 22 -12.62 -1.44 1.76
C THR A 22 -11.47 -0.94 0.89
N ALA A 23 -11.27 0.39 0.79
CA ALA A 23 -10.13 0.96 0.10
C ALA A 23 -8.80 0.59 0.77
N ARG A 24 -8.75 0.63 2.10
CA ARG A 24 -7.57 0.19 2.86
C ARG A 24 -7.24 -1.28 2.58
N GLN A 25 -8.24 -2.15 2.56
CA GLN A 25 -8.02 -3.57 2.27
C GLN A 25 -7.49 -3.78 0.85
N ARG A 26 -8.09 -3.12 -0.15
CA ARG A 26 -7.61 -3.18 -1.54
C ARG A 26 -6.15 -2.75 -1.69
N ASN A 27 -5.75 -1.69 -0.98
CA ASN A 27 -4.37 -1.23 -1.00
C ASN A 27 -3.41 -2.26 -0.39
N VAL A 28 -3.81 -2.92 0.69
CA VAL A 28 -3.04 -4.01 1.30
C VAL A 28 -2.93 -5.19 0.34
N ASP A 29 -4.04 -5.61 -0.28
CA ASP A 29 -4.05 -6.73 -1.23
C ASP A 29 -3.18 -6.43 -2.45
N THR A 30 -3.22 -5.18 -2.93
CA THR A 30 -2.33 -4.70 -3.99
C THR A 30 -0.87 -4.79 -3.55
N LEU A 31 -0.54 -4.33 -2.34
CA LEU A 31 0.83 -4.38 -1.84
C LEU A 31 1.34 -5.83 -1.75
N ARG A 32 0.52 -6.78 -1.30
CA ARG A 32 0.87 -8.21 -1.29
C ARG A 32 1.18 -8.75 -2.68
N SER A 33 0.46 -8.30 -3.70
CA SER A 33 0.72 -8.73 -5.09
C SER A 33 2.02 -8.16 -5.68
N ILE A 34 2.49 -7.02 -5.16
CA ILE A 34 3.70 -6.36 -5.64
C ILE A 34 4.94 -6.96 -4.96
N ILE A 35 4.87 -7.21 -3.65
CA ILE A 35 6.03 -7.68 -2.88
C ILE A 35 6.18 -9.20 -3.07
N PRO A 36 7.30 -9.70 -3.61
CA PRO A 36 7.48 -11.12 -3.86
C PRO A 36 7.44 -11.96 -2.58
N GLY A 37 6.64 -13.03 -2.56
CA GLY A 37 6.54 -13.97 -1.44
C GLY A 37 5.78 -13.41 -0.23
N CYS A 38 4.86 -12.47 -0.46
CA CYS A 38 4.04 -11.82 0.57
C CYS A 38 2.53 -12.05 0.40
N GLU A 39 2.12 -13.08 -0.32
CA GLU A 39 0.72 -13.36 -0.66
C GLU A 39 -0.13 -13.65 0.59
N GLU A 40 0.44 -14.32 1.59
CA GLU A 40 -0.28 -14.79 2.79
C GLU A 40 0.30 -14.29 4.11
N VAL A 41 1.19 -13.30 4.10
CA VAL A 41 1.80 -12.77 5.32
C VAL A 41 0.88 -11.79 6.07
N ASP A 42 1.11 -11.68 7.38
CA ASP A 42 0.47 -10.67 8.22
C ASP A 42 0.93 -9.25 7.82
N LEU A 43 0.21 -8.24 8.31
CA LEU A 43 0.45 -6.85 7.94
C LEU A 43 1.82 -6.33 8.38
N GLU A 44 2.29 -6.70 9.56
CA GLU A 44 3.56 -6.21 10.10
C GLU A 44 4.72 -6.75 9.25
N THR A 45 4.70 -8.06 8.98
CA THR A 45 5.66 -8.71 8.09
C THR A 45 5.58 -8.13 6.67
N LEU A 46 4.39 -7.85 6.15
CA LEU A 46 4.21 -7.23 4.82
C LEU A 46 4.91 -5.87 4.75
N PHE A 47 4.71 -5.00 5.74
CA PHE A 47 5.33 -3.67 5.76
C PHE A 47 6.86 -3.75 5.90
N LEU A 48 7.37 -4.64 6.76
CA LEU A 48 8.81 -4.85 6.90
C LEU A 48 9.43 -5.32 5.58
N LYS A 49 8.86 -6.36 4.95
CA LYS A 49 9.32 -6.85 3.65
C LYS A 49 9.18 -5.82 2.53
N THR A 50 8.16 -4.96 2.60
CA THR A 50 8.02 -3.82 1.69
C THR A 50 9.21 -2.86 1.80
N MET A 51 9.60 -2.48 3.02
CA MET A 51 10.76 -1.61 3.24
C MET A 51 12.06 -2.25 2.73
N GLU A 52 12.28 -3.53 3.04
CA GLU A 52 13.43 -4.28 2.53
C GLU A 52 13.46 -4.31 1.00
N HIS A 53 12.30 -4.50 0.37
CA HIS A 53 12.19 -4.56 -1.09
C HIS A 53 12.49 -3.21 -1.73
N ILE A 54 12.00 -2.10 -1.16
CA ILE A 54 12.32 -0.74 -1.63
C ILE A 54 13.84 -0.50 -1.58
N ILE A 55 14.49 -0.80 -0.46
CA ILE A 55 15.94 -0.61 -0.31
C ILE A 55 16.72 -1.45 -1.33
N LYS A 56 16.30 -2.70 -1.56
CA LYS A 56 16.92 -3.57 -2.59
C LYS A 56 16.77 -2.97 -3.98
N LEU A 57 15.60 -2.47 -4.34
CA LEU A 57 15.36 -1.83 -5.64
C LEU A 57 16.19 -0.56 -5.81
N GLU A 58 16.27 0.29 -4.79
CA GLU A 58 17.09 1.50 -4.81
C GLU A 58 18.57 1.17 -5.03
N LEU A 59 19.08 0.15 -4.32
CA LEU A 59 20.45 -0.33 -4.50
C LEU A 59 20.69 -0.87 -5.91
N GLN A 60 19.77 -1.69 -6.44
CA GLN A 60 19.86 -2.21 -7.80
C GLN A 60 19.90 -1.10 -8.84
N VAL A 61 19.01 -0.10 -8.73
CA VAL A 61 18.99 1.07 -9.62
C VAL A 61 20.28 1.86 -9.52
N HIS A 62 20.82 2.05 -8.30
CA HIS A 62 22.08 2.75 -8.11
C HIS A 62 23.25 2.02 -8.80
N ILE A 63 23.37 0.71 -8.59
CA ILE A 63 24.40 -0.12 -9.23
C ILE A 63 24.27 -0.04 -10.77
N LEU A 64 23.06 -0.21 -11.31
CA LEU A 64 22.83 -0.17 -12.76
C LEU A 64 23.19 1.19 -13.36
N LYS A 65 22.88 2.29 -12.67
CA LYS A 65 23.29 3.64 -13.07
C LYS A 65 24.81 3.76 -13.09
N SER A 66 25.49 3.36 -12.01
CA SER A 66 26.96 3.39 -11.98
C SER A 66 27.57 2.56 -13.10
N LEU A 67 27.06 1.34 -13.34
CA LEU A 67 27.54 0.50 -14.45
C LEU A 67 27.31 1.18 -15.81
N THR A 68 26.18 1.84 -16.00
CA THR A 68 25.91 2.61 -17.23
C THR A 68 26.89 3.77 -17.38
N ASP A 69 27.18 4.50 -16.30
CA ASP A 69 28.15 5.60 -16.31
C ASP A 69 29.58 5.12 -16.60
N PHE A 70 29.96 3.91 -16.17
CA PHE A 70 31.28 3.32 -16.41
C PHE A 70 31.44 2.64 -17.78
N TYR A 71 30.40 1.95 -18.26
CA TYR A 71 30.47 1.07 -19.44
C TYR A 71 29.64 1.54 -20.63
N GLY A 72 28.75 2.53 -20.46
CA GLY A 72 27.80 2.99 -21.46
C GLY A 72 28.30 4.08 -22.41
N ALA A 73 29.62 4.24 -22.55
CA ALA A 73 30.24 5.11 -23.55
C ALA A 73 30.03 4.60 -24.98
#